data_AF-A0A1V5WDG3-F1
#
_entry.id   AF-A0A1V5WDG3-F1
#
_cell.length_a   1.000
_cell.length_b   1.000
_cell.length_c   1.000
_cell.angle_alpha   90.00
_cell.angle_beta   90.00
_cell.angle_gamma   90.00
#
_symmetry.space_group_name_H-M   'P 1'
#
loop_
_entity.id
_entity.type
_entity.pdbx_description
1 polymer ?
#
loop_
_entity_poly.entity_id
_entity_poly.type
_entity_poly.pdbx_seq_one_letter_code
_entity_poly.pdbx_strand_id
1 'polypeptide(L)'
;MRSYLIAGIIFTITGLIMLFAPQGFIGAVVISLGVAAFVSGLYTFTRFRTELDDPIFHRTLTVRAVLGMGIGVLAIVLPLVLAGTVWIITAYILAAHLIVSAVLEIYAVTRMKESGMDTTGYLYEAIASIGIALILIIFPGSTGIFLVRIAGVLVVLAGVACILHDRGILQRFRRN
;
A
#
# COMPACT_ATOMS: atom_id res chain seq x y z
N MET A 1 20.88 -2.11 -23.20
CA MET A 1 21.08 -0.95 -22.31
C MET A 1 20.04 0.14 -22.62
N ARG A 2 18.73 -0.14 -22.47
CA ARG A 2 17.64 0.81 -22.77
C ARG A 2 16.63 0.97 -21.61
N SER A 3 16.59 0.02 -20.66
CA SER A 3 15.64 0.04 -19.54
C SER A 3 15.88 1.16 -18.54
N TYR A 4 17.13 1.61 -18.34
CA TYR A 4 17.44 2.64 -17.34
C TYR A 4 16.99 4.03 -17.78
N LEU A 5 16.99 4.33 -19.08
CA LEU A 5 16.39 5.56 -19.63
C LEU A 5 14.89 5.61 -19.38
N ILE A 6 14.17 4.53 -19.67
CA ILE A 6 12.72 4.46 -19.49
C ILE A 6 12.36 4.58 -18.01
N ALA A 7 13.06 3.84 -17.14
CA ALA A 7 12.88 3.95 -15.70
C ALA A 7 13.18 5.36 -15.18
N GLY A 8 14.26 5.99 -15.66
CA GLY A 8 14.62 7.36 -15.30
C GLY A 8 13.55 8.38 -15.69
N ILE A 9 12.99 8.28 -16.90
CA ILE A 9 11.89 9.14 -17.36
C ILE A 9 10.64 8.94 -16.48
N ILE A 10 10.27 7.69 -16.20
CA ILE A 10 9.12 7.38 -15.33
C ILE A 10 9.33 7.95 -13.93
N PHE A 11 10.51 7.78 -13.33
CA PHE A 11 10.82 8.35 -12.02
C PHE A 11 10.77 9.87 -12.03
N THR A 12 11.36 10.53 -13.03
CA THR A 12 11.31 11.99 -13.13
C THR A 12 9.88 12.51 -13.27
N ILE A 13 9.06 11.90 -14.14
CA ILE A 13 7.64 12.27 -14.30
C ILE A 13 6.87 12.04 -12.99
N THR A 14 7.07 10.89 -12.35
CA THR A 14 6.41 10.56 -11.08
C THR A 14 6.78 11.55 -9.98
N GLY A 15 8.07 11.88 -9.85
CA GLY A 15 8.55 12.86 -8.88
C GLY A 15 8.03 14.28 -9.15
N LEU A 16 7.89 14.68 -10.43
CA LEU A 16 7.24 15.93 -10.82
C LEU A 16 5.76 15.96 -10.41
N ILE A 17 5.03 14.87 -10.61
CA ILE A 17 3.63 14.74 -10.17
C ILE A 17 3.54 14.86 -8.64
N MET A 18 4.45 14.21 -7.91
CA MET A 18 4.51 14.31 -6.43
C MET A 18 4.80 15.75 -5.96
N LEU A 19 5.57 16.52 -6.72
CA LEU A 19 5.93 17.90 -6.38
C LEU A 19 4.77 18.88 -6.61
N PHE A 20 4.18 18.82 -7.82
CA PHE A 20 3.20 19.79 -8.30
C PHE A 20 1.75 19.40 -7.99
N ALA A 21 1.43 18.11 -7.94
CA ALA A 21 0.10 17.57 -7.65
C ALA A 21 0.12 16.54 -6.52
N PRO A 22 0.62 16.89 -5.31
CA PRO A 22 0.77 15.94 -4.21
C PRO A 22 -0.56 15.32 -3.76
N GLN A 23 -1.66 16.08 -3.82
CA GLN A 23 -2.98 15.59 -3.45
C GLN A 23 -3.47 14.48 -4.38
N GLY A 24 -3.25 14.64 -5.71
CA GLY A 24 -3.60 13.61 -6.69
C GLY A 24 -2.76 12.35 -6.51
N PHE A 25 -1.47 12.50 -6.20
CA PHE A 25 -0.59 11.37 -5.91
C PHE A 25 -1.03 10.61 -4.65
N ILE A 26 -1.33 11.31 -3.56
CA ILE A 26 -1.81 10.67 -2.32
C ILE A 26 -3.14 9.94 -2.58
N GLY A 27 -4.06 10.56 -3.32
CA GLY A 27 -5.31 9.90 -3.73
C GLY A 27 -5.05 8.60 -4.51
N ALA A 28 -4.12 8.61 -5.46
CA ALA A 28 -3.74 7.42 -6.21
C ALA A 28 -3.15 6.30 -5.32
N VAL A 29 -2.36 6.67 -4.30
CA VAL A 29 -1.83 5.72 -3.31
C VAL A 29 -2.95 5.14 -2.44
N VAL A 30 -3.90 5.95 -1.99
CA VAL A 30 -5.04 5.45 -1.21
C VAL A 30 -5.90 4.50 -2.03
N ILE A 31 -6.13 4.82 -3.31
CA ILE A 31 -6.86 3.95 -4.24
C ILE A 31 -6.11 2.63 -4.44
N SER A 32 -4.79 2.65 -4.65
CA SER A 32 -4.00 1.42 -4.84
C SER A 32 -4.00 0.53 -3.59
N LEU A 33 -3.94 1.13 -2.39
CA LEU A 33 -4.11 0.42 -1.12
C LEU A 33 -5.54 -0.14 -0.96
N GLY A 34 -6.56 0.59 -1.41
CA GLY A 34 -7.95 0.10 -1.48
C GLY A 34 -8.09 -1.13 -2.36
N VAL A 35 -7.46 -1.13 -3.54
CA VAL A 35 -7.41 -2.29 -4.44
C VAL A 35 -6.68 -3.46 -3.75
N ALA A 36 -5.56 -3.20 -3.10
CA ALA A 36 -4.83 -4.24 -2.36
C ALA A 36 -5.68 -4.86 -1.25
N ALA A 37 -6.41 -4.05 -0.47
CA ALA A 37 -7.33 -4.53 0.57
C ALA A 37 -8.49 -5.36 -0.01
N PHE A 38 -9.04 -4.94 -1.15
CA PHE A 38 -10.08 -5.70 -1.85
C PHE A 38 -9.56 -7.07 -2.31
N VAL A 39 -8.39 -7.10 -2.93
CA VAL A 39 -7.76 -8.34 -3.41
C VAL A 39 -7.39 -9.26 -2.26
N SER A 40 -6.83 -8.74 -1.16
CA SER A 40 -6.54 -9.51 0.06
C SER A 40 -7.83 -10.09 0.65
N GLY A 41 -8.91 -9.30 0.76
CA GLY A 41 -10.22 -9.78 1.20
C GLY A 41 -10.76 -10.91 0.31
N LEU A 42 -10.58 -10.81 -1.01
CA LEU A 42 -10.96 -11.85 -1.97
C LEU A 42 -10.11 -13.11 -1.83
N TYR A 43 -8.80 -12.97 -1.69
CA TYR A 43 -7.89 -14.10 -1.48
C TYR A 43 -8.26 -14.89 -0.23
N THR A 44 -8.46 -14.16 0.87
CA THR A 44 -8.94 -14.64 2.17
C THR A 44 -10.23 -15.43 1.93
N PHE A 45 -11.27 -14.83 1.34
CA PHE A 45 -12.54 -15.51 1.03
C PHE A 45 -12.41 -16.84 0.26
N THR A 46 -11.59 -16.85 -0.79
CA THR A 46 -11.43 -18.04 -1.66
C THR A 46 -10.68 -19.19 -0.98
N ARG A 47 -9.76 -18.90 -0.05
CA ARG A 47 -8.92 -19.90 0.60
C ARG A 47 -9.63 -20.64 1.76
N PHE A 48 -10.71 -20.08 2.31
CA PHE A 48 -11.49 -20.71 3.40
C PHE A 48 -12.24 -21.99 3.05
N ARG A 49 -12.26 -22.44 1.79
CA ARG A 49 -12.87 -23.74 1.47
C ARG A 49 -12.03 -24.95 1.88
N THR A 50 -10.76 -24.78 2.26
CA THR A 50 -9.81 -25.90 2.19
C THR A 50 -8.96 -26.16 3.44
N GLU A 51 -8.81 -25.22 4.38
CA GLU A 51 -7.72 -25.33 5.37
C GLU A 51 -8.10 -25.69 6.83
N LEU A 52 -9.31 -25.48 7.37
CA LEU A 52 -9.62 -25.88 8.78
C LEU A 52 -11.13 -25.95 9.11
N ASP A 53 -11.60 -27.07 9.71
CA ASP A 53 -13.00 -27.33 10.12
C ASP A 53 -13.42 -26.67 11.47
N ASP A 54 -12.77 -25.58 11.91
CA ASP A 54 -13.19 -24.86 13.13
C ASP A 54 -14.21 -23.74 12.79
N PRO A 55 -15.47 -23.84 13.26
CA PRO A 55 -16.53 -22.88 12.95
C PRO A 55 -16.24 -21.45 13.46
N ILE A 56 -15.43 -21.29 14.51
CA ILE A 56 -15.04 -19.96 15.02
C ILE A 56 -14.00 -19.34 14.09
N PHE A 57 -13.05 -20.12 13.62
CA PHE A 57 -12.03 -19.71 12.66
C PHE A 57 -12.69 -19.25 11.34
N HIS A 58 -13.59 -20.07 10.80
CA HIS A 58 -14.36 -19.74 9.59
C HIS A 58 -15.12 -18.41 9.70
N ARG A 59 -15.74 -18.13 10.86
CA ARG A 59 -16.51 -16.91 11.07
C ARG A 59 -15.63 -15.67 11.11
N THR A 60 -14.51 -15.72 11.83
CA THR A 60 -13.53 -14.62 11.94
C THR A 60 -12.99 -14.23 10.57
N LEU A 61 -12.71 -15.22 9.74
CA LEU A 61 -12.09 -15.07 8.43
C LEU A 61 -13.08 -14.62 7.35
N THR A 62 -14.35 -15.05 7.45
CA THR A 62 -15.44 -14.53 6.62
C THR A 62 -15.71 -13.06 6.91
N VAL A 63 -15.76 -12.67 8.20
CA VAL A 63 -15.93 -11.27 8.60
C VAL A 63 -14.78 -10.39 8.09
N ARG A 64 -13.54 -10.87 8.20
CA ARG A 64 -12.36 -10.18 7.64
C ARG A 64 -12.51 -9.95 6.13
N ALA A 65 -12.88 -11.00 5.39
CA ALA A 65 -13.03 -10.94 3.94
C ALA A 65 -14.11 -9.94 3.50
N VAL A 66 -15.29 -9.97 4.13
CA VAL A 66 -16.40 -9.05 3.81
C VAL A 66 -16.03 -7.61 4.14
N LEU A 67 -15.41 -7.37 5.31
CA LEU A 67 -14.94 -6.04 5.69
C LEU A 67 -13.87 -5.52 4.73
N GLY A 68 -12.90 -6.35 4.35
CA GLY A 68 -11.84 -5.97 3.41
C GLY A 68 -12.37 -5.63 2.03
N MET A 69 -13.33 -6.41 1.51
CA MET A 69 -13.99 -6.07 0.25
C MET A 69 -14.76 -4.75 0.35
N GLY A 70 -15.60 -4.59 1.38
CA GLY A 70 -16.41 -3.38 1.54
C GLY A 70 -15.56 -2.13 1.68
N ILE A 71 -14.53 -2.20 2.53
CA ILE A 71 -13.64 -1.06 2.80
C ILE A 71 -12.72 -0.79 1.60
N GLY A 72 -12.25 -1.82 0.90
CA GLY A 72 -11.51 -1.67 -0.35
C GLY A 72 -12.31 -0.93 -1.42
N VAL A 73 -13.59 -1.28 -1.61
CA VAL A 73 -14.49 -0.57 -2.54
C VAL A 73 -14.68 0.88 -2.11
N LEU A 74 -14.97 1.14 -0.84
CA LEU A 74 -15.10 2.50 -0.32
C LEU A 74 -13.82 3.31 -0.54
N ALA A 75 -12.65 2.68 -0.36
CA ALA A 75 -11.36 3.33 -0.54
C ALA A 75 -11.05 3.71 -1.99
N ILE A 76 -11.64 3.01 -2.95
CA ILE A 76 -11.53 3.33 -4.37
C ILE A 76 -12.56 4.40 -4.75
N VAL A 77 -13.82 4.22 -4.35
CA VAL A 77 -14.95 5.03 -4.81
C VAL A 77 -14.97 6.41 -4.16
N LEU A 78 -14.73 6.51 -2.85
CA LEU A 78 -14.86 7.78 -2.12
C LEU A 78 -13.92 8.88 -2.64
N PRO A 79 -12.61 8.62 -2.88
CA PRO A 79 -11.72 9.64 -3.43
C PRO A 79 -12.05 10.04 -4.87
N LEU A 80 -12.63 9.12 -5.67
CA LEU A 80 -13.00 9.36 -7.06
C LEU A 80 -14.26 10.22 -7.18
N VAL A 81 -15.26 9.97 -6.34
CA VAL A 81 -16.57 10.62 -6.44
C VAL A 81 -16.62 11.96 -5.73
N LEU A 82 -15.98 12.08 -4.56
CA LEU A 82 -16.22 13.23 -3.67
C LEU A 82 -15.16 14.33 -3.73
N ALA A 83 -14.04 14.13 -4.45
CA ALA A 83 -12.94 15.09 -4.61
C ALA A 83 -12.47 15.77 -3.30
N GLY A 84 -11.50 16.68 -3.37
CA GLY A 84 -11.08 17.48 -2.20
C GLY A 84 -10.51 16.65 -1.04
N THR A 85 -10.93 16.92 0.19
CA THR A 85 -10.33 16.37 1.43
C THR A 85 -10.76 14.93 1.74
N VAL A 86 -11.61 14.31 0.92
CA VAL A 86 -12.19 12.98 1.20
C VAL A 86 -11.14 11.87 1.26
N TRP A 87 -10.00 12.01 0.58
CA TRP A 87 -8.90 11.05 0.67
C TRP A 87 -8.33 10.93 2.10
N ILE A 88 -8.38 11.99 2.91
CA ILE A 88 -7.92 11.94 4.32
C ILE A 88 -8.82 11.02 5.13
N ILE A 89 -10.14 11.21 5.01
CA ILE A 89 -11.14 10.40 5.69
C ILE A 89 -10.99 8.94 5.24
N THR A 90 -10.79 8.75 3.95
CA THR A 90 -10.61 7.42 3.34
C THR A 90 -9.34 6.73 3.86
N ALA A 91 -8.23 7.45 3.99
CA ALA A 91 -6.99 6.94 4.57
C ALA A 91 -7.18 6.47 6.02
N TYR A 92 -7.93 7.23 6.84
CA TYR A 92 -8.24 6.80 8.21
C TYR A 92 -9.14 5.56 8.27
N ILE A 93 -10.15 5.47 7.41
CA ILE A 93 -11.01 4.28 7.32
C ILE A 93 -10.16 3.05 6.94
N LEU A 94 -9.25 3.20 5.97
CA LEU A 94 -8.37 2.12 5.55
C LEU A 94 -7.36 1.74 6.64
N ALA A 95 -6.82 2.72 7.37
CA ALA A 95 -5.94 2.46 8.51
C ALA A 95 -6.65 1.68 9.63
N ALA A 96 -7.88 2.08 9.98
CA ALA A 96 -8.68 1.37 10.97
C ALA A 96 -8.97 -0.08 10.52
N HIS A 97 -9.28 -0.27 9.24
CA HIS A 97 -9.47 -1.59 8.67
C HIS A 97 -8.22 -2.47 8.78
N LEU A 98 -7.05 -1.95 8.42
CA LEU A 98 -5.79 -2.69 8.47
C LEU A 98 -5.42 -3.11 9.91
N ILE A 99 -5.74 -2.27 10.91
CA ILE A 99 -5.57 -2.65 12.33
C ILE A 99 -6.50 -3.82 12.68
N VAL A 100 -7.77 -3.74 12.31
CA VAL A 100 -8.72 -4.84 12.53
C VAL A 100 -8.25 -6.11 11.81
N SER A 101 -7.79 -6.00 10.57
CA SER A 101 -7.26 -7.12 9.79
C SER A 101 -6.08 -7.78 10.50
N ALA A 102 -5.11 -6.99 10.96
CA ALA A 102 -3.95 -7.49 11.68
C ALA A 102 -4.32 -8.24 12.96
N VAL A 103 -5.30 -7.74 13.73
CA VAL A 103 -5.80 -8.43 14.94
C VAL A 103 -6.41 -9.79 14.58
N LEU A 104 -7.20 -9.86 13.50
CA LEU A 104 -7.81 -11.11 13.03
C LEU A 104 -6.76 -12.09 12.49
N GLU A 105 -5.71 -11.60 11.84
CA GLU A 105 -4.58 -12.41 11.37
C GLU A 105 -3.75 -12.97 12.52
N ILE A 106 -3.48 -12.18 13.55
CA ILE A 106 -2.80 -12.66 14.77
C ILE A 106 -3.63 -13.75 15.46
N TYR A 107 -4.95 -13.57 15.55
CA TYR A 107 -5.85 -14.60 16.07
C TYR A 107 -5.87 -15.86 15.19
N ALA A 108 -5.81 -15.70 13.86
CA ALA A 108 -5.72 -16.84 12.95
C ALA A 108 -4.40 -17.61 13.15
N VAL A 109 -3.28 -16.91 13.31
CA VAL A 109 -1.95 -17.52 13.55
C VAL A 109 -1.92 -18.33 14.84
N THR A 110 -2.53 -17.86 15.94
CA THR A 110 -2.55 -18.64 17.20
C THR A 110 -3.30 -19.95 17.03
N ARG A 111 -4.45 -19.92 16.33
CA ARG A 111 -5.23 -21.13 16.02
C ARG A 111 -4.54 -22.07 15.03
N MET A 112 -3.86 -21.51 14.02
CA MET A 112 -3.12 -22.30 13.04
C MET A 112 -1.90 -23.00 13.65
N LYS A 113 -1.22 -22.36 14.62
CA LYS A 113 -0.14 -22.99 15.40
C LYS A 113 -0.62 -24.21 16.19
N GLU A 114 -1.82 -24.16 16.74
CA GLU A 114 -2.43 -25.31 17.44
C GLU A 114 -2.68 -26.50 16.48
N SER A 115 -2.94 -26.21 15.21
CA SER A 115 -3.18 -27.22 14.15
C SER A 115 -1.95 -27.66 13.35
N GLY A 116 -0.75 -27.15 13.65
CA GLY A 116 0.50 -27.54 12.97
C GLY A 116 0.66 -27.04 11.53
N MET A 117 -0.14 -26.07 11.10
CA MET A 117 -0.07 -25.49 9.74
C MET A 117 0.98 -24.38 9.63
N ASP A 118 1.40 -24.07 8.40
CA ASP A 118 2.34 -22.97 8.13
C ASP A 118 1.69 -21.61 8.44
N THR A 119 2.34 -20.83 9.30
CA THR A 119 1.84 -19.54 9.82
C THR A 119 2.60 -18.34 9.28
N THR A 120 3.65 -18.56 8.50
CA THR A 120 4.57 -17.51 8.05
C THR A 120 3.90 -16.47 7.16
N GLY A 121 2.99 -16.89 6.27
CA GLY A 121 2.24 -15.99 5.39
C GLY A 121 1.35 -15.00 6.13
N TYR A 122 0.56 -15.50 7.09
CA TYR A 122 -0.35 -14.65 7.89
C TYR A 122 0.42 -13.69 8.82
N LEU A 123 1.59 -14.10 9.33
CA LEU A 123 2.42 -13.22 10.15
C LEU A 123 2.98 -12.05 9.33
N TYR A 124 3.40 -12.30 8.08
CA TYR A 124 3.89 -11.25 7.18
C TYR A 124 2.78 -10.26 6.82
N GLU A 125 1.57 -10.76 6.54
CA GLU A 125 0.40 -9.93 6.25
C GLU A 125 0.03 -9.05 7.46
N ALA A 126 0.17 -9.56 8.69
CA ALA A 126 -0.18 -8.82 9.89
C ALA A 126 0.80 -7.68 10.15
N ILE A 127 2.09 -7.96 9.99
CA ILE A 127 3.15 -6.96 10.11
C ILE A 127 3.00 -5.88 9.03
N ALA A 128 2.73 -6.29 7.78
CA ALA A 128 2.50 -5.35 6.69
C ALA A 128 1.27 -4.46 6.95
N SER A 129 0.17 -5.05 7.41
CA SER A 129 -1.07 -4.32 7.74
C SER A 129 -0.85 -3.29 8.84
N ILE A 130 -0.16 -3.64 9.92
CA ILE A 130 0.20 -2.71 11.00
C ILE A 130 1.09 -1.59 10.48
N GLY A 131 2.13 -1.92 9.71
CA GLY A 131 3.05 -0.93 9.15
C GLY A 131 2.34 0.08 8.25
N ILE A 132 1.50 -0.39 7.34
CA ILE A 132 0.73 0.47 6.42
C ILE A 132 -0.29 1.31 7.21
N ALA A 133 -0.96 0.74 8.21
CA ALA A 133 -1.91 1.49 9.05
C ALA A 133 -1.22 2.66 9.78
N LEU A 134 -0.05 2.43 10.37
CA LEU A 134 0.72 3.48 11.05
C LEU A 134 1.12 4.59 10.08
N ILE A 135 1.59 4.24 8.88
CA ILE A 135 1.90 5.21 7.84
C ILE A 135 0.67 6.05 7.51
N LEU A 136 -0.48 5.42 7.28
CA LEU A 136 -1.73 6.12 6.93
C LEU A 136 -2.25 7.03 8.05
N ILE A 137 -1.99 6.71 9.32
CA ILE A 137 -2.39 7.56 10.46
C ILE A 137 -1.50 8.79 10.60
N ILE A 138 -0.21 8.67 10.26
CA ILE A 138 0.77 9.77 10.35
C ILE A 138 0.68 10.71 9.13
N PHE A 139 0.28 10.17 7.99
CA PHE A 139 0.22 10.90 6.72
C PHE A 139 -0.84 12.00 6.54
N PRO A 140 -1.98 12.09 7.24
CA PRO A 140 -3.08 12.91 6.76
C PRO A 140 -2.82 14.41 6.94
N GLY A 141 -3.27 15.19 5.95
CA GLY A 141 -3.23 16.65 5.97
C GLY A 141 -1.94 17.26 5.38
N SER A 142 -1.51 18.38 5.97
CA SER A 142 -0.34 19.15 5.52
C SER A 142 0.97 18.39 5.68
N THR A 143 1.08 17.54 6.70
CA THR A 143 2.26 16.70 6.97
C THR A 143 2.54 15.73 5.83
N GLY A 144 1.51 15.00 5.34
CA GLY A 144 1.68 14.10 4.20
C GLY A 144 2.03 14.81 2.91
N ILE A 145 1.42 15.97 2.65
CA ILE A 145 1.76 16.78 1.47
C ILE A 145 3.23 17.22 1.52
N PHE A 146 3.71 17.64 2.69
CA PHE A 146 5.09 18.03 2.89
C PHE A 146 6.05 16.85 2.67
N LEU A 147 5.76 15.68 3.26
CA LEU A 147 6.56 14.47 3.08
C LEU A 147 6.59 13.99 1.62
N VAL A 148 5.44 14.00 0.94
CA VAL A 148 5.33 13.61 -0.48
C VAL A 148 6.13 14.55 -1.37
N ARG A 149 6.18 15.85 -1.06
CA ARG A 149 7.01 16.81 -1.80
C ARG A 149 8.50 16.53 -1.62
N ILE A 150 8.96 16.26 -0.39
CA ILE A 150 10.36 15.88 -0.13
C ILE A 150 10.70 14.59 -0.87
N ALA A 151 9.85 13.57 -0.78
CA ALA A 151 10.02 12.32 -1.51
C ALA A 151 10.03 12.57 -3.03
N GLY A 152 9.17 13.46 -3.54
CA GLY A 152 9.12 13.87 -4.94
C GLY A 152 10.45 14.45 -5.42
N VAL A 153 11.08 15.34 -4.64
CA VAL A 153 12.42 15.87 -4.96
C VAL A 153 13.45 14.75 -5.06
N LEU A 154 13.49 13.84 -4.09
CA LEU A 154 14.42 12.72 -4.09
C LEU A 154 14.19 11.80 -5.31
N VAL A 155 12.93 11.54 -5.66
CA VAL A 155 12.56 10.72 -6.83
C VAL A 155 12.93 11.41 -8.14
N VAL A 156 12.77 12.73 -8.26
CA VAL A 156 13.26 13.49 -9.42
C VAL A 156 14.78 13.37 -9.54
N LEU A 157 15.51 13.57 -8.44
CA LEU A 157 16.97 13.46 -8.42
C LEU A 157 17.43 12.05 -8.82
N ALA A 158 16.76 11.01 -8.31
CA ALA A 158 17.03 9.62 -8.68
C ALA A 158 16.76 9.38 -10.18
N GLY A 159 15.65 9.89 -10.71
CA GLY A 159 15.32 9.78 -12.14
C GLY A 159 16.36 10.45 -13.04
N VAL A 160 16.78 11.68 -12.68
CA VAL A 160 17.84 12.41 -13.39
C VAL A 160 19.17 11.64 -13.31
N ALA A 161 19.53 11.12 -12.14
CA ALA A 161 20.74 10.31 -11.98
C ALA A 161 20.72 9.05 -12.86
N CYS A 162 19.59 8.36 -12.96
CA CYS A 162 19.43 7.22 -13.86
C CYS A 162 19.63 7.60 -15.33
N ILE A 163 19.08 8.74 -15.77
CA ILE A 163 19.24 9.24 -17.14
C ILE A 163 20.71 9.60 -17.41
N LEU A 164 21.37 10.28 -16.48
CA LEU A 164 22.78 10.66 -16.60
C LEU A 164 23.72 9.45 -16.60
N HIS A 165 23.36 8.39 -15.88
CA HIS A 165 24.10 7.14 -15.84
C HIS A 165 24.02 6.41 -17.18
N ASP A 166 22.81 6.28 -17.75
CA ASP A 166 22.59 5.64 -19.05
C ASP A 166 23.29 6.40 -20.19
N ARG A 167 23.31 7.74 -20.12
CA ARG A 167 24.04 8.59 -21.08
C ARG A 167 25.57 8.55 -20.91
N GLY A 168 26.11 7.82 -19.94
CA GLY A 168 27.55 7.72 -19.68
C GLY A 168 28.21 9.01 -19.18
N ILE A 169 27.43 10.04 -18.83
CA ILE A 169 27.93 11.35 -18.38
C ILE A 169 28.59 11.24 -17.00
N LEU A 170 28.01 10.43 -16.11
CA LEU A 170 28.58 10.16 -14.79
C LEU A 170 29.92 9.41 -14.85
N GLN A 171 30.17 8.61 -15.90
CA GLN A 171 31.46 7.93 -16.08
C GLN A 171 32.57 8.89 -16.53
N ARG A 172 32.23 9.98 -17.25
CA ARG A 172 33.21 11.03 -17.61
C ARG A 172 33.67 11.84 -16.40
N PHE A 173 32.78 12.11 -15.45
CA PHE A 173 33.14 12.81 -14.20
C PHE A 173 34.01 11.99 -13.26
N ARG A 174 33.94 10.65 -13.31
CA ARG A 174 34.76 9.75 -12.47
C ARG A 174 36.17 9.51 -13.05
N ARG A 175 36.47 10.00 -14.26
CA ARG A 175 37.71 9.72 -15.00
C ARG A 175 38.66 10.93 -15.12
N ASN A 176 38.27 12.07 -14.53
CA ASN A 176 39.12 13.22 -14.23
C ASN A 176 39.29 13.31 -12.71
#